data_AF-A0A956YH76-F1
#
_entry.id   AF-A0A956YH76-F1
#
_cell.length_a   1.000
_cell.length_b   1.000
_cell.length_c   1.000
_cell.angle_alpha   90.00
_cell.angle_beta   90.00
_cell.angle_gamma   90.00
#
_symmetry.space_group_name_H-M   'P 1'
#
loop_
_entity.id
_entity.type
_entity.pdbx_description
1 polymer ?
#
loop_
_entity_poly.entity_id
_entity_poly.type
_entity_poly.pdbx_seq_one_letter_code
_entity_poly.pdbx_strand_id
1 'polypeptide(L)'
;LEFYFNGSTSALTTINLTGSLADGDVYVVADNDAVATILNVADLTSTASFFNGDDTIILRNSSGIVDVIGQLGVDPGSQWGTGDTSTQDNTIQRLNTVCGGDSNETDAFNPAVEWIGFPQDTFTGLGSHTANCGDGPPSVVSTSPVNGTPNVALNANITINFNEAVTLGGSWVSLSCTTSGAVTAVTTGGPQSYTINPNSDFVSGETCTVTVFANQVTDQDGTLDNMTS
;
A
#
# COMPACT_ATOMS: atom_id res chain seq x y z
N LEU A 1 0.59 24.46 8.75
CA LEU A 1 -0.15 24.30 7.48
C LEU A 1 -0.25 25.67 6.84
N GLU A 2 0.28 25.82 5.63
CA GLU A 2 0.41 27.10 4.94
C GLU A 2 -0.37 27.04 3.62
N PHE A 3 -1.15 28.08 3.34
CA PHE A 3 -1.95 28.20 2.11
C PHE A 3 -1.45 29.39 1.29
N TYR A 4 -1.23 29.10 0.01
CA TYR A 4 -0.65 30.01 -0.96
C TYR A 4 -1.65 30.19 -2.10
N PHE A 5 -2.36 31.31 -2.07
CA PHE A 5 -3.51 31.48 -2.94
C PHE A 5 -3.12 31.80 -4.39
N ASN A 6 -3.74 31.12 -5.35
CA ASN A 6 -3.77 31.49 -6.77
C ASN A 6 -2.35 31.76 -7.34
N GLY A 7 -1.44 30.80 -7.13
CA GLY A 7 -0.05 30.90 -7.58
C GLY A 7 0.84 31.88 -6.80
N SER A 8 0.42 32.38 -5.63
CA SER A 8 1.26 33.19 -4.75
C SER A 8 2.48 32.41 -4.25
N THR A 9 3.64 33.08 -4.12
CA THR A 9 4.82 32.54 -3.42
C THR A 9 4.87 32.91 -1.94
N SER A 10 3.92 33.70 -1.46
CA SER A 10 3.78 34.10 -0.06
C SER A 10 2.58 33.42 0.57
N ALA A 11 2.78 32.81 1.75
CA ALA A 11 1.71 32.23 2.52
C ALA A 11 0.80 33.35 3.01
N LEU A 12 -0.48 33.27 2.64
CA LEU A 12 -1.49 34.27 2.99
C LEU A 12 -2.38 33.78 4.15
N THR A 13 -2.46 32.46 4.34
CA THR A 13 -3.01 31.85 5.54
C THR A 13 -2.04 30.85 6.13
N THR A 14 -1.89 30.87 7.45
CA THR A 14 -1.10 29.89 8.20
C THR A 14 -1.91 29.40 9.40
N ILE A 15 -2.15 28.10 9.45
CA ILE A 15 -2.73 27.41 10.60
C ILE A 15 -1.59 26.70 11.33
N ASN A 16 -1.36 27.10 12.59
CA ASN A 16 -0.35 26.50 13.45
C ASN A 16 -0.88 25.18 14.02
N LEU A 17 -0.21 24.08 13.70
CA LEU A 17 -0.52 22.76 14.25
C LEU A 17 0.34 22.54 15.50
N THR A 18 -0.23 21.93 16.53
CA THR A 18 0.46 21.63 17.80
C THR A 18 0.16 20.22 18.26
N GLY A 19 1.10 19.59 18.96
CA GLY A 19 0.95 18.24 19.50
C GLY A 19 1.85 17.24 18.81
N SER A 20 1.56 15.96 19.03
CA SER A 20 2.20 14.82 18.39
C SER A 20 1.14 13.92 17.78
N LEU A 21 1.41 13.39 16.60
CA LEU A 21 0.57 12.38 15.97
C LEU A 21 1.24 11.02 16.18
N ALA A 22 0.51 10.05 16.75
CA ALA A 22 1.05 8.70 16.89
C ALA A 22 1.06 7.99 15.53
N ASP A 23 1.87 6.93 15.43
CA ASP A 23 1.87 6.08 14.24
C ASP A 23 0.48 5.48 14.00
N GLY A 24 0.00 5.55 12.76
CA GLY A 24 -1.34 5.10 12.36
C GLY A 24 -2.51 6.05 12.70
N ASP A 25 -2.28 7.13 13.46
CA ASP A 25 -3.32 8.11 13.75
C ASP A 25 -3.47 9.16 12.61
N VAL A 26 -4.63 9.79 12.53
CA VAL A 26 -4.94 10.89 11.60
C VAL A 26 -5.24 12.16 12.40
N TYR A 27 -4.80 13.31 11.89
CA TYR A 27 -5.15 14.62 12.42
C TYR A 27 -5.98 15.41 11.39
N VAL A 28 -7.24 15.69 11.70
CA VAL A 28 -8.17 16.36 10.79
C VAL A 28 -8.25 17.85 11.10
N VAL A 29 -7.89 18.68 10.11
CA VAL A 29 -8.07 20.14 10.15
C VAL A 29 -9.27 20.51 9.28
N ALA A 30 -10.23 21.25 9.84
CA ALA A 30 -11.46 21.62 9.17
C ALA A 30 -11.73 23.12 9.21
N ASP A 31 -12.40 23.64 8.19
CA ASP A 31 -13.07 24.93 8.26
C ASP A 31 -14.21 24.87 9.30
N ASN A 32 -14.40 25.93 10.08
CA ASN A 32 -15.39 25.94 11.16
C ASN A 32 -16.85 25.92 10.67
N ASP A 33 -17.10 26.27 9.41
CA ASP A 33 -18.42 26.25 8.78
C ASP A 33 -18.64 24.96 7.96
N ALA A 34 -17.73 23.99 8.05
CA ALA A 34 -17.87 22.69 7.40
C ALA A 34 -19.12 21.91 7.89
N VAL A 35 -19.58 20.96 7.09
CA VAL A 35 -20.71 20.10 7.47
C VAL A 35 -20.39 19.25 8.70
N ALA A 36 -21.42 18.90 9.48
CA ALA A 36 -21.27 18.17 10.73
C ALA A 36 -20.46 16.86 10.60
N THR A 37 -20.53 16.17 9.47
CA THR A 37 -19.73 14.96 9.21
C THR A 37 -18.22 15.22 9.30
N ILE A 38 -17.75 16.37 8.80
CA ILE A 38 -16.35 16.80 8.92
C ILE A 38 -16.06 17.26 10.35
N LEU A 39 -16.92 18.13 10.90
CA LEU A 39 -16.69 18.72 12.23
C LEU A 39 -16.63 17.66 13.35
N ASN A 40 -17.40 16.58 13.24
CA ASN A 40 -17.42 15.52 14.24
C ASN A 40 -16.12 14.69 14.32
N VAL A 41 -15.29 14.74 13.28
CA VAL A 41 -13.98 14.05 13.23
C VAL A 41 -12.79 15.01 13.23
N ALA A 42 -13.05 16.32 13.30
CA ALA A 42 -12.01 17.35 13.29
C ALA A 42 -11.28 17.42 14.65
N ASP A 43 -9.94 17.40 14.60
CA ASP A 43 -9.09 17.68 15.75
C ASP A 43 -8.84 19.18 15.93
N LEU A 44 -8.91 19.93 14.82
CA LEU A 44 -8.78 21.38 14.79
C LEU A 44 -9.75 22.00 13.80
N THR A 45 -10.56 22.94 14.29
CA THR A 45 -11.37 23.82 13.43
C THR A 45 -10.73 25.19 13.32
N SER A 46 -10.78 25.81 12.15
CA SER A 46 -10.22 27.15 11.88
C SER A 46 -11.24 28.06 11.18
N THR A 47 -11.17 29.35 11.46
CA THR A 47 -11.96 30.40 10.79
C THR A 47 -11.17 31.14 9.70
N ALA A 48 -10.00 30.60 9.33
CA ALA A 48 -9.15 31.19 8.30
C ALA A 48 -9.64 30.79 6.89
N SER A 49 -9.14 31.46 5.85
CA SER A 49 -9.42 31.05 4.47
C SER A 49 -8.68 29.76 4.12
N PHE A 50 -9.37 28.79 3.52
CA PHE A 50 -8.79 27.49 3.14
C PHE A 50 -8.27 27.45 1.71
N PHE A 51 -9.02 26.90 0.77
CA PHE A 51 -8.63 26.68 -0.62
C PHE A 51 -9.85 26.66 -1.55
N ASN A 52 -9.67 26.96 -2.83
CA ASN A 52 -10.74 27.00 -3.85
C ASN A 52 -10.46 26.11 -5.08
N GLY A 53 -9.35 25.37 -5.07
CA GLY A 53 -8.92 24.47 -6.15
C GLY A 53 -7.59 24.82 -6.77
N ASP A 54 -7.21 26.09 -6.86
CA ASP A 54 -5.97 26.57 -7.53
C ASP A 54 -4.87 27.03 -6.56
N ASP A 55 -5.03 26.69 -5.27
CA ASP A 55 -4.14 27.10 -4.18
C ASP A 55 -3.15 26.01 -3.74
N THR A 56 -1.90 26.40 -3.52
CA THR A 56 -0.86 25.49 -3.03
C THR A 56 -0.94 25.38 -1.50
N ILE A 57 -0.94 24.16 -0.99
CA ILE A 57 -0.98 23.86 0.45
C ILE A 57 0.31 23.15 0.83
N ILE A 58 1.04 23.72 1.80
CA ILE A 58 2.30 23.14 2.29
C ILE A 58 2.14 22.74 3.75
N LEU A 59 2.43 21.47 4.05
CA LEU A 59 2.61 20.98 5.40
C LEU A 59 4.08 21.11 5.79
N ARG A 60 4.37 21.85 6.87
CA ARG A 60 5.72 22.05 7.41
C ARG A 60 5.81 21.62 8.86
N ASN A 61 7.00 21.16 9.25
CA ASN A 61 7.41 20.98 10.63
C ASN A 61 8.78 21.65 10.87
N SER A 62 9.38 21.43 12.04
CA SER A 62 10.70 21.99 12.37
C SER A 62 11.86 21.50 11.48
N SER A 63 11.67 20.37 10.78
CA SER A 63 12.65 19.76 9.90
C SER A 63 12.52 20.19 8.43
N GLY A 64 11.45 20.89 8.07
CA GLY A 64 11.21 21.37 6.71
C GLY A 64 9.81 21.06 6.18
N ILE A 65 9.71 20.86 4.86
CA ILE A 65 8.49 20.46 4.17
C ILE A 65 8.26 18.97 4.39
N VAL A 66 7.01 18.63 4.74
CA VAL A 66 6.56 17.26 4.95
C VAL A 66 5.77 16.75 3.74
N ASP A 67 4.87 17.59 3.22
CA ASP A 67 4.03 17.26 2.06
C ASP A 67 3.58 18.55 1.37
N VAL A 68 3.28 18.46 0.08
CA VAL A 68 2.80 19.57 -0.76
C VAL A 68 1.61 19.10 -1.59
N ILE A 69 0.54 19.90 -1.62
CA ILE A 69 -0.52 19.83 -2.62
C ILE A 69 -0.41 21.10 -3.47
N GLY A 70 -0.30 20.94 -4.78
CA GLY A 70 -0.09 22.05 -5.72
C GLY A 70 1.39 22.34 -5.99
N GLN A 71 1.68 23.46 -6.66
CA GLN A 71 3.03 23.87 -7.04
C GLN A 71 3.24 25.33 -6.67
N LEU A 72 4.22 25.62 -5.82
CA LEU A 72 4.44 26.97 -5.30
C LEU A 72 4.80 27.94 -6.44
N GLY A 73 4.10 29.07 -6.50
CA GLY A 73 4.34 30.09 -7.52
C GLY A 73 3.68 29.82 -8.87
N VAL A 74 2.90 28.73 -9.00
CA VAL A 74 2.21 28.36 -10.24
C VAL A 74 0.70 28.36 -10.01
N ASP A 75 -0.02 29.05 -10.89
CA ASP A 75 -1.48 29.03 -10.98
C ASP A 75 -1.90 28.04 -12.09
N PRO A 76 -2.59 26.93 -11.77
CA PRO A 76 -3.04 25.94 -12.75
C PRO A 76 -4.29 26.38 -13.52
N GLY A 77 -4.86 27.56 -13.24
CA GLY A 77 -6.15 28.01 -13.74
C GLY A 77 -7.22 27.86 -12.67
N SER A 78 -8.05 26.82 -12.75
CA SER A 78 -9.10 26.59 -11.74
C SER A 78 -8.79 25.44 -10.78
N GLN A 79 -7.93 24.51 -11.19
CA GLN A 79 -7.63 23.30 -10.44
C GLN A 79 -6.37 22.60 -10.96
N TRP A 80 -5.73 21.80 -10.13
CA TRP A 80 -4.85 20.72 -10.60
C TRP A 80 -5.65 19.46 -10.88
N GLY A 81 -5.16 18.65 -11.83
CA GLY A 81 -5.79 17.39 -12.20
C GLY A 81 -7.09 17.53 -13.00
N THR A 82 -7.81 16.43 -13.15
CA THR A 82 -9.02 16.33 -14.00
C THR A 82 -9.96 15.24 -13.49
N GLY A 83 -11.25 15.34 -13.84
CA GLY A 83 -12.25 14.38 -13.38
C GLY A 83 -12.39 14.42 -11.86
N ASP A 84 -12.64 13.27 -11.24
CA ASP A 84 -12.74 13.15 -9.77
C ASP A 84 -11.38 13.32 -9.07
N THR A 85 -10.27 13.14 -9.80
CA THR A 85 -8.90 13.34 -9.30
C THR A 85 -8.42 14.76 -9.61
N SER A 86 -9.22 15.75 -9.24
CA SER A 86 -8.87 17.17 -9.29
C SER A 86 -9.04 17.86 -7.93
N THR A 87 -8.48 19.05 -7.77
CA THR A 87 -8.49 19.78 -6.48
C THR A 87 -9.69 20.70 -6.28
N GLN A 88 -10.44 21.05 -7.33
CA GLN A 88 -11.68 21.83 -7.21
C GLN A 88 -12.88 20.89 -7.13
N ASP A 89 -13.77 21.15 -6.17
CA ASP A 89 -15.06 20.49 -5.98
C ASP A 89 -15.01 18.94 -5.97
N ASN A 90 -13.93 18.35 -5.47
CA ASN A 90 -13.74 16.91 -5.37
C ASN A 90 -13.09 16.52 -4.04
N THR A 91 -13.19 15.23 -3.71
CA THR A 91 -12.41 14.66 -2.61
C THR A 91 -11.25 13.87 -3.19
N ILE A 92 -10.03 14.21 -2.79
CA ILE A 92 -8.84 13.41 -3.11
C ILE A 92 -8.29 12.77 -1.84
N GLN A 93 -7.87 11.52 -1.94
CA GLN A 93 -7.23 10.78 -0.84
C GLN A 93 -5.92 10.19 -1.33
N ARG A 94 -4.88 10.23 -0.49
CA ARG A 94 -3.58 9.67 -0.85
C ARG A 94 -3.74 8.16 -1.09
N LEU A 95 -3.14 7.65 -2.15
CA LEU A 95 -3.08 6.21 -2.42
C LEU A 95 -2.38 5.51 -1.25
N ASN A 96 -2.88 4.34 -0.86
CA ASN A 96 -2.29 3.53 0.21
C ASN A 96 -0.87 3.02 -0.10
N THR A 97 -0.45 3.08 -1.37
CA THR A 97 0.91 2.74 -1.82
C THR A 97 1.90 3.89 -1.67
N VAL A 98 1.44 5.10 -1.31
CA VAL A 98 2.31 6.26 -1.16
C VAL A 98 2.73 6.39 0.30
N CYS A 99 4.04 6.30 0.52
CA CYS A 99 4.63 6.07 1.84
C CYS A 99 5.39 7.26 2.43
N GLY A 100 5.34 8.39 1.74
CA GLY A 100 5.90 9.65 2.18
C GLY A 100 5.20 10.78 1.45
N GLY A 101 5.16 11.95 2.08
CA GLY A 101 4.71 13.17 1.41
C GLY A 101 5.72 13.66 0.39
N ASP A 102 5.26 14.57 -0.47
CA ASP A 102 6.11 15.31 -1.40
C ASP A 102 6.79 16.47 -0.66
N SER A 103 8.12 16.39 -0.56
CA SER A 103 8.92 17.41 0.13
C SER A 103 9.42 18.54 -0.78
N ASN A 104 9.06 18.54 -2.06
CA ASN A 104 9.46 19.54 -3.05
C ASN A 104 8.29 20.45 -3.41
N GLU A 105 8.41 21.75 -3.18
CA GLU A 105 7.33 22.69 -3.47
C GLU A 105 7.33 23.22 -4.91
N THR A 106 8.30 22.83 -5.73
CA THR A 106 8.57 23.48 -7.03
C THR A 106 8.34 22.60 -8.25
N ASP A 107 8.23 21.29 -8.10
CA ASP A 107 7.92 20.37 -9.19
C ASP A 107 6.44 20.34 -9.54
N ALA A 108 6.13 19.72 -10.68
CA ALA A 108 4.79 19.75 -11.24
C ALA A 108 3.87 18.83 -10.43
N PHE A 109 2.84 19.41 -9.83
CA PHE A 109 1.83 18.63 -9.13
C PHE A 109 0.83 17.99 -10.10
N ASN A 110 0.83 16.66 -10.14
CA ASN A 110 -0.15 15.85 -10.86
C ASN A 110 -0.87 14.91 -9.88
N PRO A 111 -2.11 15.24 -9.46
CA PRO A 111 -2.87 14.44 -8.50
C PRO A 111 -2.97 12.95 -8.88
N ALA A 112 -3.05 12.63 -10.18
CA ALA A 112 -3.25 11.26 -10.65
C ALA A 112 -2.08 10.30 -10.36
N VAL A 113 -0.93 10.80 -9.92
CA VAL A 113 0.24 9.99 -9.58
C VAL A 113 0.10 9.39 -8.17
N GLU A 114 -0.45 10.16 -7.23
CA GLU A 114 -0.35 9.84 -5.80
C GLU A 114 -1.71 9.85 -5.08
N TRP A 115 -2.78 10.25 -5.76
CA TRP A 115 -4.09 10.41 -5.18
C TRP A 115 -5.15 9.63 -5.96
N ILE A 116 -6.11 9.09 -5.23
CA ILE A 116 -7.38 8.60 -5.75
C ILE A 116 -8.43 9.70 -5.59
N GLY A 117 -9.18 9.96 -6.67
CA GLY A 117 -10.25 10.94 -6.71
C GLY A 117 -11.62 10.33 -6.44
N PHE A 118 -12.47 11.09 -5.77
CA PHE A 118 -13.87 10.79 -5.52
C PHE A 118 -14.74 12.02 -5.79
N PRO A 119 -16.04 11.82 -6.11
CA PRO A 119 -16.97 12.93 -6.26
C PRO A 119 -17.01 13.86 -5.03
N GLN A 120 -17.44 15.10 -5.25
CA GLN A 120 -17.76 16.07 -4.19
C GLN A 120 -18.55 15.44 -3.03
N ASP A 121 -18.27 15.90 -1.80
CA ASP A 121 -18.92 15.45 -0.57
C ASP A 121 -18.76 13.95 -0.25
N THR A 122 -17.67 13.33 -0.70
CA THR A 122 -17.29 11.98 -0.28
C THR A 122 -16.48 12.02 1.02
N PHE A 123 -17.08 11.61 2.14
CA PHE A 123 -16.40 11.62 3.45
C PHE A 123 -15.86 10.25 3.88
N THR A 124 -16.07 9.20 3.09
CA THR A 124 -15.53 7.86 3.38
C THR A 124 -14.03 7.93 3.53
N GLY A 125 -13.47 7.43 4.64
CA GLY A 125 -12.03 7.49 4.90
C GLY A 125 -11.57 8.73 5.67
N LEU A 126 -12.38 9.79 5.79
CA LEU A 126 -12.02 10.95 6.62
C LEU A 126 -11.83 10.53 8.09
N GLY A 127 -10.71 10.93 8.70
CA GLY A 127 -10.32 10.49 10.05
C GLY A 127 -9.64 9.12 10.10
N SER A 128 -9.30 8.53 8.95
CA SER A 128 -8.54 7.29 8.85
C SER A 128 -7.62 7.33 7.62
N HIS A 129 -6.51 6.61 7.66
CA HIS A 129 -5.68 6.44 6.48
C HIS A 129 -5.06 5.04 6.52
N THR A 130 -5.07 4.35 5.39
CA THR A 130 -4.40 3.06 5.23
C THR A 130 -3.15 3.30 4.40
N ALA A 131 -1.99 2.93 4.94
CA ALA A 131 -0.71 3.00 4.25
C ALA A 131 -0.07 1.60 4.25
N ASN A 132 0.30 1.09 3.09
CA ASN A 132 0.86 -0.25 2.88
C ASN A 132 2.39 -0.16 2.77
N CYS A 133 2.98 0.60 3.70
CA CYS A 133 4.34 1.11 3.61
C CYS A 133 5.41 0.27 4.32
N GLY A 134 5.02 -0.95 4.70
CA GLY A 134 5.90 -2.00 5.22
C GLY A 134 5.45 -3.38 4.79
N ASP A 135 4.57 -3.44 3.79
CA ASP A 135 4.02 -4.64 3.22
C ASP A 135 4.83 -5.02 1.98
N GLY A 136 5.28 -6.27 1.92
CA GLY A 136 6.12 -6.76 0.85
C GLY A 136 5.54 -8.07 0.33
N PRO A 137 5.70 -8.38 -0.96
CA PRO A 137 5.17 -9.61 -1.50
C PRO A 137 5.74 -10.83 -0.77
N PRO A 138 4.94 -11.90 -0.60
CA PRO A 138 5.40 -13.09 0.07
C PRO A 138 6.54 -13.75 -0.71
N SER A 139 7.43 -14.42 0.01
CA SER A 139 8.58 -15.12 -0.55
C SER A 139 8.87 -16.42 0.20
N VAL A 140 9.39 -17.42 -0.50
CA VAL A 140 9.82 -18.67 0.13
C VAL A 140 11.14 -18.43 0.88
N VAL A 141 11.11 -18.55 2.21
CA VAL A 141 12.29 -18.35 3.06
C VAL A 141 13.08 -19.65 3.29
N SER A 142 12.41 -20.80 3.23
CA SER A 142 13.10 -22.09 3.35
C SER A 142 12.25 -23.26 2.83
N THR A 143 12.94 -24.34 2.44
CA THR A 143 12.34 -25.62 2.10
C THR A 143 12.99 -26.76 2.88
N SER A 144 12.24 -27.83 3.12
CA SER A 144 12.76 -29.11 3.58
C SER A 144 12.16 -30.23 2.75
N PRO A 145 12.94 -31.03 2.02
CA PRO A 145 14.39 -30.94 1.87
C PRO A 145 14.85 -29.61 1.25
N VAL A 146 16.07 -29.20 1.58
CA VAL A 146 16.70 -28.05 0.93
C VAL A 146 17.00 -28.43 -0.52
N ASN A 147 16.90 -27.47 -1.44
CA ASN A 147 17.22 -27.69 -2.84
C ASN A 147 18.60 -28.35 -3.02
N GLY A 148 18.67 -29.41 -3.84
CA GLY A 148 19.89 -30.17 -4.09
C GLY A 148 20.28 -31.18 -3.01
N THR A 149 19.45 -31.41 -1.98
CA THR A 149 19.71 -32.46 -0.97
C THR A 149 19.76 -33.85 -1.63
N PRO A 150 20.89 -34.60 -1.53
CA PRO A 150 20.96 -35.96 -2.03
C PRO A 150 20.34 -36.96 -1.04
N ASN A 151 19.98 -38.15 -1.53
CA ASN A 151 19.53 -39.28 -0.69
C ASN A 151 18.35 -38.95 0.25
N VAL A 152 17.42 -38.12 -0.22
CA VAL A 152 16.15 -37.86 0.47
C VAL A 152 15.37 -39.18 0.61
N ALA A 153 14.76 -39.40 1.77
CA ALA A 153 13.96 -40.60 2.01
C ALA A 153 12.79 -40.70 1.02
N LEU A 154 12.46 -41.92 0.58
CA LEU A 154 11.43 -42.12 -0.45
C LEU A 154 10.02 -41.73 0.02
N ASN A 155 9.78 -41.74 1.33
CA ASN A 155 8.52 -41.30 1.94
C ASN A 155 8.61 -39.87 2.51
N ALA A 156 9.57 -39.06 2.05
CA ALA A 156 9.75 -37.72 2.56
C ALA A 156 8.59 -36.79 2.15
N ASN A 157 8.17 -35.95 3.08
CA ASN A 157 7.36 -34.79 2.78
C ASN A 157 8.23 -33.62 2.31
N ILE A 158 7.66 -32.71 1.53
CA ILE A 158 8.26 -31.40 1.25
C ILE A 158 7.57 -30.35 2.12
N THR A 159 8.35 -29.56 2.84
CA THR A 159 7.86 -28.38 3.57
C THR A 159 8.34 -27.11 2.88
N ILE A 160 7.45 -26.14 2.73
CA ILE A 160 7.72 -24.80 2.19
C ILE A 160 7.30 -23.78 3.25
N ASN A 161 8.22 -22.91 3.65
CA ASN A 161 7.97 -21.83 4.60
C ASN A 161 8.05 -20.49 3.89
N PHE A 162 7.06 -19.63 4.13
CA PHE A 162 7.00 -18.25 3.63
C PHE A 162 7.47 -17.26 4.72
N ASN A 163 7.90 -16.06 4.32
CA ASN A 163 8.21 -14.95 5.24
C ASN A 163 6.99 -14.43 5.99
N GLU A 164 5.78 -14.64 5.45
CA GLU A 164 4.50 -14.20 6.01
C GLU A 164 3.36 -15.19 5.72
N ALA A 165 2.17 -14.89 6.23
CA ALA A 165 0.99 -15.72 6.02
C ALA A 165 0.47 -15.56 4.59
N VAL A 166 0.14 -16.67 3.90
CA VAL A 166 -0.30 -16.64 2.51
C VAL A 166 -1.65 -17.34 2.30
N THR A 167 -2.41 -16.85 1.33
CA THR A 167 -3.54 -17.52 0.70
C THR A 167 -3.06 -18.27 -0.54
N LEU A 168 -3.40 -19.56 -0.64
CA LEU A 168 -3.06 -20.40 -1.79
C LEU A 168 -4.24 -20.47 -2.76
N GLY A 169 -4.02 -20.05 -4.00
CA GLY A 169 -4.95 -20.22 -5.12
C GLY A 169 -4.73 -21.54 -5.87
N GLY A 170 -5.70 -21.91 -6.72
CA GLY A 170 -5.62 -22.97 -7.75
C GLY A 170 -4.56 -24.07 -7.54
N SER A 171 -3.74 -24.28 -8.57
CA SER A 171 -2.56 -25.16 -8.51
C SER A 171 -1.35 -24.34 -8.12
N TRP A 172 -1.23 -23.96 -6.84
CA TRP A 172 -0.10 -23.17 -6.33
C TRP A 172 1.25 -23.89 -6.37
N VAL A 173 1.26 -25.23 -6.41
CA VAL A 173 2.47 -26.03 -6.46
C VAL A 173 2.37 -27.18 -7.46
N SER A 174 3.50 -27.54 -8.07
CA SER A 174 3.66 -28.80 -8.82
C SER A 174 4.89 -29.57 -8.35
N LEU A 175 4.82 -30.89 -8.43
CA LEU A 175 5.91 -31.81 -8.13
C LEU A 175 6.07 -32.76 -9.31
N SER A 176 7.25 -32.79 -9.92
CA SER A 176 7.55 -33.67 -11.04
C SER A 176 8.91 -34.32 -10.86
N CYS A 177 8.99 -35.62 -11.08
CA CYS A 177 10.21 -36.39 -10.96
C CYS A 177 10.67 -36.96 -12.30
N THR A 178 11.97 -37.21 -12.45
CA THR A 178 12.57 -37.69 -13.72
C THR A 178 12.03 -39.05 -14.17
N THR A 179 11.60 -39.90 -13.22
CA THR A 179 11.13 -41.25 -13.51
C THR A 179 9.62 -41.34 -13.35
N SER A 180 9.08 -40.84 -12.24
CA SER A 180 7.65 -40.90 -11.94
C SER A 180 6.81 -39.88 -12.72
N GLY A 181 7.42 -38.87 -13.35
CA GLY A 181 6.71 -37.79 -14.01
C GLY A 181 5.98 -36.90 -13.00
N ALA A 182 4.81 -36.38 -13.35
CA ALA A 182 4.00 -35.57 -12.45
C ALA A 182 3.50 -36.41 -11.25
N VAL A 183 3.82 -35.96 -10.04
CA VAL A 183 3.43 -36.59 -8.78
C VAL A 183 2.29 -35.80 -8.17
N THR A 184 1.21 -36.49 -7.82
CA THR A 184 0.11 -35.88 -7.05
C THR A 184 0.43 -35.90 -5.57
N ALA A 185 0.01 -34.85 -4.86
CA ALA A 185 0.31 -34.70 -3.44
C ALA A 185 -0.86 -34.01 -2.71
N VAL A 186 -0.95 -34.22 -1.40
CA VAL A 186 -1.86 -33.51 -0.51
C VAL A 186 -1.08 -32.40 0.20
N THR A 187 -1.62 -31.18 0.15
CA THR A 187 -1.10 -30.04 0.92
C THR A 187 -1.81 -29.95 2.27
N THR A 188 -1.05 -29.74 3.34
CA THR A 188 -1.53 -29.50 4.71
C THR A 188 -0.72 -28.37 5.35
N GLY A 189 -1.16 -27.86 6.52
CA GLY A 189 -0.51 -26.75 7.22
C GLY A 189 -1.16 -25.39 6.95
N GLY A 190 -0.35 -24.34 6.97
CA GLY A 190 -0.72 -22.94 6.73
C GLY A 190 -0.97 -22.12 8.00
N PRO A 191 -1.05 -20.78 7.87
CA PRO A 191 -0.95 -20.02 6.62
C PRO A 191 0.49 -19.65 6.19
N GLN A 192 1.51 -19.88 7.02
CA GLN A 192 2.91 -19.52 6.70
C GLN A 192 3.80 -20.72 6.33
N SER A 193 3.44 -21.93 6.78
CA SER A 193 4.23 -23.15 6.57
C SER A 193 3.34 -24.27 6.04
N TYR A 194 3.68 -24.81 4.87
CA TYR A 194 2.90 -25.84 4.21
C TYR A 194 3.70 -27.12 4.00
N THR A 195 3.06 -28.25 4.23
CA THR A 195 3.59 -29.59 3.97
C THR A 195 2.89 -30.21 2.77
N ILE A 196 3.67 -30.58 1.76
CA ILE A 196 3.28 -31.30 0.57
C ILE A 196 3.67 -32.77 0.79
N ASN A 197 2.66 -33.62 0.95
CA ASN A 197 2.82 -35.06 1.12
C ASN A 197 2.48 -35.78 -0.20
N PRO A 198 3.46 -36.37 -0.91
CA PRO A 198 3.19 -37.19 -2.09
C PRO A 198 2.18 -38.31 -1.81
N ASN A 199 1.26 -38.55 -2.74
CA ASN A 199 0.26 -39.63 -2.60
C ASN A 199 0.88 -41.04 -2.69
N SER A 200 2.09 -41.14 -3.25
CA SER A 200 2.89 -42.35 -3.36
C SER A 200 4.34 -42.01 -3.03
N ASP A 201 5.05 -42.94 -2.41
CA ASP A 201 6.48 -42.82 -2.16
C ASP A 201 7.27 -42.63 -3.47
N PHE A 202 8.36 -41.88 -3.39
CA PHE A 202 9.29 -41.64 -4.50
C PHE A 202 10.00 -42.91 -4.95
N VAL A 203 10.47 -42.90 -6.20
CA VAL A 203 11.29 -43.96 -6.78
C VAL A 203 12.77 -43.69 -6.50
N SER A 204 13.49 -44.72 -6.06
CA SER A 204 14.92 -44.63 -5.81
C SER A 204 15.70 -44.15 -7.05
N GLY A 205 16.53 -43.13 -6.87
CA GLY A 205 17.43 -42.61 -7.90
C GLY A 205 16.81 -41.58 -8.84
N GLU A 206 15.59 -41.12 -8.59
CA GLU A 206 14.99 -40.04 -9.36
C GLU A 206 15.34 -38.65 -8.80
N THR A 207 15.34 -37.65 -9.68
CA THR A 207 15.40 -36.25 -9.30
C THR A 207 14.01 -35.66 -9.39
N CYS A 208 13.53 -35.05 -8.32
CA CYS A 208 12.24 -34.36 -8.28
C CYS A 208 12.42 -32.85 -8.22
N THR A 209 11.58 -32.14 -8.96
CA THR A 209 11.48 -30.68 -8.99
C THR A 209 10.13 -30.27 -8.40
N VAL A 210 10.18 -29.37 -7.42
CA VAL A 210 9.02 -28.67 -6.87
C VAL A 210 9.00 -27.26 -7.45
N THR A 211 7.87 -26.86 -8.03
CA THR A 211 7.68 -25.50 -8.56
C THR A 211 6.52 -24.85 -7.82
N VAL A 212 6.79 -23.73 -7.16
CA VAL A 212 5.77 -22.85 -6.58
C VAL A 212 5.38 -21.80 -7.63
N PHE A 213 4.09 -21.65 -7.89
CA PHE A 213 3.57 -20.69 -8.85
C PHE A 213 3.26 -19.36 -8.15
N ALA A 214 4.14 -18.38 -8.35
CA ALA A 214 4.09 -17.05 -7.76
C ALA A 214 2.69 -16.39 -7.80
N ASN A 215 2.02 -16.43 -8.96
CA ASN A 215 0.69 -15.86 -9.16
C ASN A 215 -0.46 -16.63 -8.49
N GLN A 216 -0.17 -17.68 -7.74
CA GLN A 216 -1.13 -18.48 -6.97
C GLN A 216 -0.81 -18.45 -5.48
N VAL A 217 0.17 -17.64 -5.06
CA VAL A 217 0.53 -17.43 -3.67
C VAL A 217 0.40 -15.93 -3.42
N THR A 218 -0.62 -15.56 -2.66
CA THR A 218 -0.90 -14.17 -2.27
C THR A 218 -0.71 -14.07 -0.76
N ASP A 219 -0.21 -12.98 -0.21
CA ASP A 219 -0.19 -12.76 1.26
C ASP A 219 -1.61 -12.64 1.86
N GLN A 220 -1.70 -12.31 3.15
CA GLN A 220 -2.96 -12.16 3.89
C GLN A 220 -3.11 -10.82 4.62
N ASP A 221 -2.11 -9.96 4.52
CA ASP A 221 -2.05 -8.63 5.13
C ASP A 221 -1.77 -7.56 4.07
N GLY A 222 -1.81 -6.30 4.49
CA GLY A 222 -1.55 -5.14 3.63
C GLY A 222 -2.33 -5.09 2.31
N THR A 223 -1.65 -4.71 1.22
CA THR A 223 -2.12 -4.92 -0.14
C THR A 223 -1.94 -6.39 -0.45
N LEU A 224 -2.99 -7.04 -0.93
CA LEU A 224 -2.82 -8.42 -1.37
C LEU A 224 -1.86 -8.52 -2.56
N ASP A 225 -0.62 -8.92 -2.29
CA ASP A 225 0.44 -9.04 -3.28
C ASP A 225 0.71 -10.51 -3.58
N ASN A 226 0.88 -10.81 -4.87
CA ASN A 226 1.36 -12.13 -5.26
C ASN A 226 2.86 -12.23 -5.01
N MET A 227 3.32 -13.43 -4.65
CA MET A 227 4.75 -13.74 -4.57
C MET A 227 5.46 -13.32 -5.86
N THR A 228 6.63 -12.70 -5.73
CA THR A 228 7.48 -12.37 -6.88
C THR A 228 8.24 -13.60 -7.35
N SER A 229 8.44 -13.75 -8.67
CA SER A 229 9.14 -14.88 -9.31
C SER A 229 10.62 -14.98 -8.95
#